data_AF-A0A930F782-F1
#
_entry.id   AF-A0A930F782-F1
#
_cell.length_a   1.000
_cell.length_b   1.000
_cell.length_c   1.000
_cell.angle_alpha   90.00
_cell.angle_beta   90.00
_cell.angle_gamma   90.00
#
_symmetry.space_group_name_H-M   'P 1'
#
loop_
_entity.id
_entity.type
_entity.pdbx_description
1 polymer ?
#
loop_
_entity_poly.entity_id
_entity_poly.type
_entity_poly.pdbx_seq_one_letter_code
_entity_poly.pdbx_strand_id
1 'polypeptide(L)'
;MSNIVNKKLSDRIGTVDVLKEQFSAPATKQPKTFRTEISATDEFGNVLFTNEHNETVLGGAITVMEKMWGIRSPLQVATINEIMDINSNVGVDPNPLTQDDIVCLWGVGIGGSGDAFGSIRPVNFYEREVGQNGQRDEMIPFRVVQTPLSGDDAAKYHMMEERHSDGLFAYYLKGFEQKPQIKVLWKDGEEGEDGSEVESDVHNTSRRDLIEAFVEMHLKLTKKDVREWFDVNGNIQLSRINTIALFTGKRVEIAPGKFDYVNVKMFSKLNLDNEPLTNTKEINFTYRIYTN
;
A
#
# COMPACT_ATOMS: atom_id res chain seq x y z
N MET A 1 -9.74 5.10 -63.64
CA MET A 1 -10.81 4.58 -62.77
C MET A 1 -10.23 3.49 -61.89
N SER A 2 -9.73 3.84 -60.70
CA SER A 2 -9.15 2.89 -59.75
C SER A 2 -10.23 2.30 -58.86
N ASN A 3 -10.31 0.96 -58.83
CA ASN A 3 -11.23 0.22 -57.98
C ASN A 3 -10.80 0.30 -56.52
N ILE A 4 -11.63 0.88 -55.66
CA ILE A 4 -11.50 0.79 -54.21
C ILE A 4 -12.06 -0.56 -53.77
N VAL A 5 -11.17 -1.44 -53.30
CA VAL A 5 -11.57 -2.72 -52.71
C VAL A 5 -12.02 -2.47 -51.27
N ASN A 6 -13.34 -2.47 -51.03
CA ASN A 6 -13.90 -2.47 -49.68
C ASN A 6 -13.70 -3.86 -49.06
N LYS A 7 -12.68 -4.00 -48.21
CA LYS A 7 -12.50 -5.21 -47.37
C LYS A 7 -13.64 -5.30 -46.36
N LYS A 8 -14.33 -6.45 -46.32
CA LYS A 8 -15.43 -6.69 -45.36
C LYS A 8 -14.86 -7.13 -44.02
N LEU A 9 -15.63 -6.87 -42.95
CA LEU A 9 -15.27 -7.21 -41.57
C LEU A 9 -14.99 -8.72 -41.36
N SER A 10 -15.54 -9.57 -42.23
CA SER A 10 -15.31 -11.02 -42.27
C SER A 10 -13.87 -11.41 -42.59
N ASP A 11 -13.09 -10.53 -43.21
CA ASP A 11 -11.71 -10.82 -43.62
C ASP A 11 -10.70 -10.63 -42.46
N ARG A 12 -11.18 -10.29 -41.25
CA ARG A 12 -10.40 -10.11 -40.01
C ARG A 12 -10.64 -11.20 -38.96
N ILE A 13 -11.28 -12.31 -39.32
CA ILE A 13 -11.62 -13.39 -38.39
C ILE A 13 -10.35 -14.00 -37.74
N GLY A 14 -9.23 -14.09 -38.47
CA GLY A 14 -7.96 -14.56 -37.90
C GLY A 14 -7.31 -13.62 -36.87
N THR A 15 -7.73 -12.35 -36.79
CA THR A 15 -7.17 -11.38 -35.83
C THR A 15 -7.93 -11.41 -34.50
N VAL A 16 -9.22 -11.73 -34.51
CA VAL A 16 -10.06 -11.77 -33.30
C VAL A 16 -9.75 -13.00 -32.46
N ASP A 17 -9.47 -14.14 -33.07
CA ASP A 17 -9.13 -15.37 -32.33
C ASP A 17 -7.71 -15.31 -31.75
N VAL A 18 -6.75 -14.68 -32.44
CA VAL A 18 -5.40 -14.40 -31.90
C VAL A 18 -5.45 -13.39 -30.75
N LEU A 19 -6.32 -12.38 -30.84
CA LEU A 19 -6.55 -11.45 -29.73
C LEU A 19 -7.20 -12.17 -28.53
N LYS A 20 -8.20 -13.04 -28.77
CA LYS A 20 -8.80 -13.84 -27.70
C LYS A 20 -7.79 -14.75 -27.02
N GLU A 21 -6.88 -15.40 -27.76
CA GLU A 21 -5.82 -16.23 -27.19
C GLU A 21 -4.82 -15.43 -26.33
N GLN A 22 -4.51 -14.18 -26.70
CA GLN A 22 -3.70 -13.28 -25.86
C GLN A 22 -4.44 -12.80 -24.60
N PHE A 23 -5.76 -12.64 -24.65
CA PHE A 23 -6.59 -12.28 -23.48
C PHE A 23 -7.01 -13.48 -22.63
N SER A 24 -6.86 -14.72 -23.12
CA SER A 24 -7.19 -15.95 -22.40
C SER A 24 -5.98 -16.69 -21.84
N ALA A 25 -4.77 -16.18 -22.04
CA ALA A 25 -3.61 -16.69 -21.31
C ALA A 25 -3.83 -16.43 -19.82
N PRO A 26 -3.86 -17.46 -18.94
CA PRO A 26 -3.89 -17.21 -17.51
C PRO A 26 -2.66 -16.36 -17.20
N ALA A 27 -2.88 -15.15 -16.67
CA ALA A 27 -1.78 -14.33 -16.18
C ALA A 27 -0.97 -15.21 -15.24
N THR A 28 0.27 -15.53 -15.62
CA THR A 28 1.20 -16.27 -14.77
C THR A 28 1.48 -15.38 -13.57
N LYS A 29 0.69 -15.55 -12.52
CA LYS A 29 0.88 -14.85 -11.25
C LYS A 29 2.29 -15.16 -10.78
N GLN A 30 3.10 -14.13 -10.61
CA GLN A 30 4.42 -14.30 -10.01
C GLN A 30 4.25 -14.94 -8.63
N PRO A 31 5.15 -15.85 -8.22
CA PRO A 31 5.14 -16.39 -6.88
C PRO A 31 5.31 -15.26 -5.88
N LYS A 32 4.47 -15.24 -4.84
CA LYS A 32 4.52 -14.21 -3.80
C LYS A 32 5.83 -14.31 -3.04
N THR A 33 6.50 -13.17 -2.87
CA THR A 33 7.75 -13.07 -2.10
C THR A 33 7.53 -13.38 -0.62
N PHE A 34 6.43 -12.88 -0.05
CA PHE A 34 6.05 -13.08 1.34
C PHE A 34 4.62 -13.59 1.43
N ARG A 35 4.34 -14.43 2.42
CA ARG A 35 2.98 -14.67 2.87
C ARG A 35 2.54 -13.45 3.67
N THR A 36 1.44 -12.82 3.27
CA THR A 36 0.90 -11.63 3.93
C THR A 36 -0.56 -11.85 4.27
N GLU A 37 -1.04 -11.18 5.30
CA GLU A 37 -2.43 -11.22 5.72
C GLU A 37 -2.85 -9.83 6.17
N ILE A 38 -4.01 -9.39 5.69
CA ILE A 38 -4.62 -8.12 6.06
C ILE A 38 -6.07 -8.40 6.43
N SER A 39 -6.45 -7.93 7.61
CA SER A 39 -7.80 -8.05 8.14
C SER A 39 -8.26 -6.68 8.64
N ALA A 40 -9.56 -6.41 8.56
CA ALA A 40 -10.13 -5.13 8.93
C ALA A 40 -11.40 -5.28 9.77
N THR A 41 -11.51 -4.44 10.80
CA THR A 41 -12.69 -4.33 11.67
C THR A 41 -13.13 -2.88 11.80
N ASP A 42 -14.42 -2.67 12.06
CA ASP A 42 -14.95 -1.34 12.37
C ASP A 42 -14.72 -0.93 13.84
N GLU A 43 -15.21 0.25 14.23
CA GLU A 43 -15.14 0.75 15.62
C GLU A 43 -15.88 -0.11 16.66
N PHE A 44 -16.79 -0.98 16.24
CA PHE A 44 -17.58 -1.87 17.09
C PHE A 44 -17.04 -3.30 17.11
N GLY A 45 -15.94 -3.58 16.39
CA GLY A 45 -15.36 -4.90 16.26
C GLY A 45 -16.04 -5.79 15.23
N ASN A 46 -16.95 -5.25 14.41
CA ASN A 46 -17.52 -6.02 13.30
C ASN A 46 -16.45 -6.23 12.23
N VAL A 47 -16.36 -7.45 11.73
CA VAL A 47 -15.42 -7.81 10.66
C VAL A 47 -15.89 -7.22 9.33
N LEU A 48 -15.01 -6.45 8.68
CA LEU A 48 -15.22 -5.95 7.32
C LEU A 48 -14.69 -6.97 6.31
N PHE A 49 -13.47 -7.44 6.52
CA PHE A 49 -12.85 -8.54 5.79
C PHE A 49 -11.74 -9.18 6.61
N THR A 50 -11.40 -10.42 6.26
CA THR A 50 -10.32 -11.19 6.89
C THR A 50 -9.48 -11.86 5.82
N ASN A 51 -8.20 -12.04 6.11
CA ASN A 51 -7.30 -12.87 5.32
C ASN A 51 -7.12 -12.40 3.87
N GLU A 52 -7.19 -11.09 3.63
CA GLU A 52 -6.82 -10.53 2.35
C GLU A 52 -5.30 -10.55 2.17
N HIS A 53 -4.85 -10.81 0.94
CA HIS A 53 -3.43 -10.99 0.67
C HIS A 53 -2.93 -9.96 -0.32
N ASN A 54 -1.97 -9.16 0.12
CA ASN A 54 -1.40 -8.15 -0.75
C ASN A 54 -0.26 -8.70 -1.64
N GLU A 55 0.28 -7.82 -2.47
CA GLU A 55 1.40 -8.10 -3.36
C GLU A 55 2.60 -7.23 -2.96
N THR A 56 3.77 -7.86 -2.81
CA THR A 56 5.02 -7.13 -2.66
C THR A 56 5.46 -6.66 -4.03
N VAL A 57 5.64 -5.36 -4.20
CA VAL A 57 6.05 -4.79 -5.49
C VAL A 57 7.57 -4.74 -5.60
N LEU A 58 8.08 -4.43 -6.78
CA LEU A 58 9.50 -4.38 -7.12
C LEU A 58 10.28 -3.49 -6.15
N GLY A 59 9.71 -2.35 -5.75
CA GLY A 59 10.31 -1.46 -4.75
C GLY A 59 10.52 -2.15 -3.39
N GLY A 60 9.55 -2.93 -2.93
CA GLY A 60 9.66 -3.72 -1.70
C GLY A 60 10.66 -4.86 -1.83
N ALA A 61 10.63 -5.61 -2.93
CA ALA A 61 11.58 -6.69 -3.19
C ALA A 61 13.03 -6.19 -3.23
N ILE A 62 13.30 -5.08 -3.93
CA ILE A 62 14.61 -4.43 -3.93
C ILE A 62 15.00 -3.99 -2.53
N THR A 63 14.08 -3.35 -1.79
CA THR A 63 14.33 -2.87 -0.42
C THR A 63 14.76 -4.01 0.52
N VAL A 64 14.09 -5.16 0.43
CA VAL A 64 14.45 -6.35 1.22
C VAL A 64 15.85 -6.84 0.86
N MET A 65 16.14 -6.97 -0.44
CA MET A 65 17.46 -7.42 -0.89
C MET A 65 18.58 -6.47 -0.48
N GLU A 66 18.36 -5.16 -0.65
CA GLU A 66 19.36 -4.15 -0.27
C GLU A 66 19.67 -4.18 1.23
N LYS A 67 18.64 -4.36 2.06
CA LYS A 67 18.81 -4.47 3.52
C LYS A 67 19.46 -5.78 3.95
N MET A 68 19.00 -6.90 3.40
CA MET A 68 19.49 -8.21 3.80
C MET A 68 20.98 -8.40 3.48
N TRP A 69 21.44 -7.81 2.38
CA TRP A 69 22.80 -7.99 1.87
C TRP A 69 23.71 -6.77 2.08
N GLY A 70 23.16 -5.64 2.51
CA GLY A 70 23.93 -4.40 2.69
C GLY A 70 24.52 -3.86 1.38
N ILE A 71 23.90 -4.18 0.24
CA ILE A 71 24.34 -3.74 -1.11
C ILE A 71 23.24 -2.90 -1.76
N ARG A 72 23.62 -1.94 -2.60
CA ARG A 72 22.66 -1.17 -3.38
C ARG A 72 22.32 -1.90 -4.68
N SER A 73 21.04 -1.95 -5.04
CA SER A 73 20.61 -2.49 -6.32
C SER A 73 21.05 -1.57 -7.47
N PRO A 74 21.51 -2.13 -8.62
CA PRO A 74 21.78 -1.32 -9.80
C PRO A 74 20.52 -0.72 -10.41
N LEU A 75 19.36 -1.33 -10.17
CA LEU A 75 18.06 -0.81 -10.55
C LEU A 75 17.45 -0.04 -9.38
N GLN A 76 17.12 1.23 -9.60
CA GLN A 76 16.40 2.06 -8.64
C GLN A 76 15.01 2.37 -9.20
N VAL A 77 13.98 2.06 -8.41
CA VAL A 77 12.61 2.46 -8.71
C VAL A 77 12.39 3.91 -8.30
N ALA A 78 11.55 4.62 -9.06
CA ALA A 78 11.18 5.99 -8.72
C ALA A 78 10.46 6.03 -7.36
N THR A 79 10.74 7.07 -6.60
CA THR A 79 10.16 7.32 -5.27
C THR A 79 8.84 8.06 -5.40
N ILE A 80 7.97 7.95 -4.40
CA ILE A 80 6.75 8.78 -4.34
C ILE A 80 7.11 10.26 -4.24
N ASN A 81 8.23 10.61 -3.59
CA ASN A 81 8.74 11.98 -3.59
C ASN A 81 8.93 12.53 -5.00
N GLU A 82 9.53 11.76 -5.90
CA GLU A 82 9.74 12.15 -7.31
C GLU A 82 8.44 12.14 -8.11
N ILE A 83 7.59 11.13 -7.92
CA ILE A 83 6.32 10.99 -8.66
C ILE A 83 5.35 12.13 -8.30
N MET A 84 5.31 12.51 -7.03
CA MET A 84 4.40 13.53 -6.52
C MET A 84 5.00 14.93 -6.49
N ASP A 85 6.30 15.06 -6.72
CA ASP A 85 7.07 16.30 -6.53
C ASP A 85 6.96 16.87 -5.10
N ILE A 86 6.97 15.97 -4.09
CA ILE A 86 6.91 16.32 -2.67
C ILE A 86 8.26 16.00 -2.03
N ASN A 87 8.94 17.00 -1.49
CA ASN A 87 10.30 16.88 -0.94
C ASN A 87 11.32 16.30 -1.96
N SER A 88 11.03 16.40 -3.26
CA SER A 88 11.85 15.87 -4.37
C SER A 88 13.26 16.46 -4.43
N ASN A 89 13.41 17.70 -3.96
CA ASN A 89 14.68 18.43 -3.95
C ASN A 89 15.55 18.14 -2.71
N VAL A 90 15.07 17.35 -1.76
CA VAL A 90 15.82 17.02 -0.55
C VAL A 90 16.79 15.88 -0.87
N GLY A 91 18.08 16.13 -0.62
CA GLY A 91 19.14 15.16 -0.89
C GLY A 91 18.90 13.83 -0.17
N VAL A 92 18.97 12.73 -0.93
CA VAL A 92 18.85 11.37 -0.41
C VAL A 92 20.26 10.82 -0.18
N ASP A 93 20.46 10.18 0.97
CA ASP A 93 21.68 9.42 1.24
C ASP A 93 21.80 8.24 0.24
N PRO A 94 22.88 8.17 -0.55
CA PRO A 94 23.04 7.12 -1.56
C PRO A 94 23.34 5.74 -0.95
N ASN A 95 23.63 5.68 0.35
CA ASN A 95 23.96 4.42 1.03
C ASN A 95 22.73 3.48 1.13
N PRO A 96 22.96 2.16 1.30
CA PRO A 96 21.90 1.20 1.53
C PRO A 96 21.01 1.60 2.72
N LEU A 97 19.74 1.21 2.62
CA LEU A 97 18.72 1.52 3.63
C LEU A 97 19.15 0.98 5.01
N THR A 98 19.08 1.82 6.04
CA THR A 98 19.41 1.45 7.42
C THR A 98 18.18 0.88 8.15
N GLN A 99 18.34 0.55 9.43
CA GLN A 99 17.23 0.15 10.30
C GLN A 99 16.15 1.24 10.40
N ASP A 100 16.52 2.52 10.27
CA ASP A 100 15.56 3.63 10.36
C ASP A 100 14.72 3.78 9.09
N ASP A 101 15.15 3.16 7.98
CA ASP A 101 14.49 3.21 6.67
C ASP A 101 13.49 2.05 6.45
N ILE A 102 12.99 1.40 7.50
CA ILE A 102 12.07 0.23 7.40
C ILE A 102 10.70 0.67 6.86
N VAL A 103 9.82 -0.28 6.56
CA VAL A 103 8.39 -0.03 6.38
C VAL A 103 7.89 0.79 7.56
N CYS A 104 7.41 2.00 7.29
CA CYS A 104 7.12 3.00 8.32
C CYS A 104 5.81 3.74 8.08
N LEU A 105 5.19 3.55 6.91
CA LEU A 105 4.13 4.41 6.41
C LEU A 105 3.07 3.61 5.65
N TRP A 106 1.84 4.09 5.75
CA TRP A 106 0.68 3.67 4.98
C TRP A 106 0.34 4.71 3.92
N GLY A 107 -0.13 4.26 2.76
CA GLY A 107 -0.81 5.08 1.76
C GLY A 107 -2.14 4.44 1.37
N VAL A 108 -3.08 5.25 0.89
CA VAL A 108 -4.43 4.80 0.48
C VAL A 108 -4.82 5.37 -0.88
N GLY A 109 -5.73 4.67 -1.56
CA GLY A 109 -6.15 5.03 -2.91
C GLY A 109 -7.54 4.55 -3.27
N ILE A 110 -7.97 4.99 -4.46
CA ILE A 110 -9.30 4.73 -5.05
C ILE A 110 -9.23 4.04 -6.42
N GLY A 111 -8.04 3.65 -6.87
CA GLY A 111 -7.78 3.03 -8.18
C GLY A 111 -7.75 1.49 -8.21
N GLY A 112 -7.96 0.86 -7.06
CA GLY A 112 -7.83 -0.60 -6.87
C GLY A 112 -9.03 -1.42 -7.33
N SER A 113 -10.21 -0.82 -7.45
CA SER A 113 -11.43 -1.49 -7.92
C SER A 113 -12.25 -0.57 -8.83
N GLY A 114 -13.02 -1.16 -9.74
CA GLY A 114 -14.04 -0.43 -10.50
C GLY A 114 -15.29 -0.15 -9.66
N ASP A 115 -16.34 0.35 -10.29
CA ASP A 115 -17.60 0.68 -9.58
C ASP A 115 -18.44 -0.56 -9.25
N ALA A 116 -18.23 -1.66 -9.98
CA ALA A 116 -18.93 -2.91 -9.76
C ALA A 116 -18.29 -3.72 -8.62
N PHE A 117 -19.11 -4.35 -7.79
CA PHE A 117 -18.61 -5.28 -6.78
C PHE A 117 -17.85 -6.45 -7.43
N GLY A 118 -16.72 -6.84 -6.84
CA GLY A 118 -15.84 -7.89 -7.36
C GLY A 118 -14.98 -7.45 -8.55
N SER A 119 -15.00 -6.16 -8.92
CA SER A 119 -14.16 -5.63 -10.01
C SER A 119 -12.77 -5.18 -9.55
N ILE A 120 -12.20 -5.95 -8.61
CA ILE A 120 -10.87 -5.72 -8.04
C ILE A 120 -9.82 -5.88 -9.14
N ARG A 121 -9.00 -4.86 -9.31
CA ARG A 121 -7.94 -4.83 -10.31
C ARG A 121 -6.69 -5.49 -9.73
N PRO A 122 -6.00 -6.36 -10.48
CA PRO A 122 -4.79 -7.00 -9.99
C PRO A 122 -3.68 -5.97 -9.77
N VAL A 123 -2.88 -6.19 -8.72
CA VAL A 123 -1.65 -5.43 -8.50
C VAL A 123 -0.54 -6.04 -9.34
N ASN A 124 0.15 -5.22 -10.13
CA ASN A 124 1.31 -5.65 -10.90
C ASN A 124 2.59 -5.43 -10.11
N PHE A 125 3.53 -6.37 -10.21
CA PHE A 125 4.79 -6.33 -9.48
C PHE A 125 5.62 -5.06 -9.75
N TYR A 126 5.56 -4.49 -10.95
CA TYR A 126 6.33 -3.29 -11.30
C TYR A 126 5.68 -1.97 -10.85
N GLU A 127 4.53 -2.01 -10.18
CA GLU A 127 3.87 -0.80 -9.70
C GLU A 127 4.72 -0.07 -8.66
N ARG A 128 4.66 1.26 -8.72
CA ARG A 128 5.46 2.17 -7.88
C ARG A 128 4.64 3.18 -7.10
N GLU A 129 3.35 3.28 -7.40
CA GLU A 129 2.41 4.24 -6.82
C GLU A 129 1.12 3.54 -6.35
N VAL A 130 0.40 4.18 -5.43
CA VAL A 130 -0.83 3.61 -4.84
C VAL A 130 -1.94 3.52 -5.88
N GLY A 131 -2.07 4.51 -6.76
CA GLY A 131 -2.95 4.43 -7.91
C GLY A 131 -2.56 3.31 -8.89
N GLN A 132 -3.29 3.19 -10.00
CA GLN A 132 -2.80 2.37 -11.11
C GLN A 132 -1.42 2.86 -11.55
N ASN A 133 -0.61 1.99 -12.16
CA ASN A 133 0.69 2.40 -12.65
C ASN A 133 0.57 3.59 -13.63
N GLY A 134 1.20 4.72 -13.30
CA GLY A 134 1.13 5.98 -14.03
C GLY A 134 -0.12 6.84 -13.74
N GLN A 135 -0.96 6.47 -12.77
CA GLN A 135 -2.16 7.22 -12.37
C GLN A 135 -1.99 7.77 -10.94
N ARG A 136 -1.24 8.86 -10.83
CA ARG A 136 -0.98 9.53 -9.54
C ARG A 136 -2.26 9.97 -8.83
N ASP A 137 -3.26 10.46 -9.58
CA ASP A 137 -4.48 11.07 -9.02
C ASP A 137 -5.40 10.08 -8.28
N GLU A 138 -5.14 8.78 -8.40
CA GLU A 138 -5.87 7.74 -7.67
C GLU A 138 -5.26 7.44 -6.30
N MET A 139 -4.05 7.94 -6.00
CA MET A 139 -3.54 8.05 -4.64
C MET A 139 -4.19 9.27 -3.99
N ILE A 140 -4.86 9.06 -2.86
CA ILE A 140 -5.58 10.14 -2.17
C ILE A 140 -4.98 10.40 -0.79
N PRO A 141 -5.07 11.64 -0.29
CA PRO A 141 -4.55 11.96 1.02
C PRO A 141 -5.42 11.38 2.15
N PHE A 142 -4.79 11.05 3.27
CA PHE A 142 -5.50 10.78 4.51
C PHE A 142 -6.18 12.04 5.03
N ARG A 143 -5.53 13.20 4.96
CA ARG A 143 -6.05 14.45 5.51
C ARG A 143 -5.94 15.59 4.50
N VAL A 144 -6.95 16.45 4.48
CA VAL A 144 -6.97 17.67 3.66
C VAL A 144 -7.51 18.80 4.51
N VAL A 145 -6.67 19.79 4.79
CA VAL A 145 -6.97 20.85 5.75
C VAL A 145 -6.61 22.23 5.21
N GLN A 146 -7.32 23.25 5.70
CA GLN A 146 -7.08 24.66 5.35
C GLN A 146 -5.83 25.23 6.02
N THR A 147 -5.43 24.66 7.16
CA THR A 147 -4.24 25.07 7.92
C THR A 147 -3.42 23.83 8.24
N PRO A 148 -2.07 23.90 8.22
CA PRO A 148 -1.23 22.76 8.55
C PRO A 148 -1.61 22.16 9.91
N LEU A 149 -1.66 20.82 9.97
CA LEU A 149 -1.89 20.10 11.22
C LEU A 149 -0.82 20.46 12.25
N SER A 150 -1.21 20.47 13.53
CA SER A 150 -0.30 20.69 14.65
C SER A 150 -0.56 19.71 15.81
N GLY A 151 0.39 19.62 16.73
CA GLY A 151 0.31 18.73 17.91
C GLY A 151 0.43 17.24 17.57
N ASP A 152 -0.10 16.40 18.45
CA ASP A 152 0.04 14.93 18.35
C ASP A 152 -0.67 14.34 17.12
N ASP A 153 -1.72 14.99 16.62
CA ASP A 153 -2.39 14.57 15.39
C ASP A 153 -1.47 14.73 14.17
N ALA A 154 -0.73 15.84 14.11
CA ALA A 154 0.21 16.10 13.01
C ALA A 154 1.35 15.09 12.95
N ALA A 155 1.77 14.55 14.10
CA ALA A 155 2.85 13.57 14.15
C ALA A 155 2.51 12.25 13.43
N LYS A 156 1.23 12.00 13.14
CA LYS A 156 0.76 10.79 12.46
C LYS A 156 0.77 10.89 10.94
N TYR A 157 0.78 12.11 10.38
CA TYR A 157 0.59 12.34 8.95
C TYR A 157 1.85 12.94 8.33
N HIS A 158 2.20 12.44 7.15
CA HIS A 158 3.47 12.70 6.47
C HIS A 158 3.27 12.90 4.98
N MET A 159 4.33 13.31 4.27
CA MET A 159 4.28 13.63 2.83
C MET A 159 3.23 14.68 2.55
N MET A 160 3.47 15.87 3.10
CA MET A 160 2.54 16.99 3.01
C MET A 160 2.78 17.82 1.75
N GLU A 161 1.74 17.98 0.95
CA GLU A 161 1.69 18.83 -0.24
C GLU A 161 0.93 20.12 0.07
N GLU A 162 1.53 21.26 -0.26
CA GLU A 162 0.85 22.55 -0.29
C GLU A 162 0.21 22.73 -1.66
N ARG A 163 -1.10 22.51 -1.76
CA ARG A 163 -1.84 22.54 -3.02
C ARG A 163 -2.08 23.98 -3.44
N HIS A 164 -1.25 24.49 -4.34
CA HIS A 164 -1.36 25.87 -4.82
C HIS A 164 -2.68 26.19 -5.53
N SER A 165 -3.40 25.19 -6.04
CA SER A 165 -4.68 25.35 -6.75
C SER A 165 -5.80 25.86 -5.85
N ASP A 166 -5.84 25.41 -4.59
CA ASP A 166 -6.93 25.68 -3.65
C ASP A 166 -6.46 26.14 -2.27
N GLY A 167 -5.14 26.26 -2.07
CA GLY A 167 -4.53 26.71 -0.82
C GLY A 167 -4.61 25.69 0.32
N LEU A 168 -4.90 24.43 0.00
CA LEU A 168 -5.06 23.36 0.99
C LEU A 168 -3.76 22.62 1.26
N PHE A 169 -3.69 21.99 2.42
CA PHE A 169 -2.59 21.11 2.82
C PHE A 169 -3.09 19.67 2.79
N ALA A 170 -2.48 18.85 1.94
CA ALA A 170 -2.83 17.44 1.75
C ALA A 170 -1.74 16.52 2.30
N TYR A 171 -2.11 15.55 3.13
CA TYR A 171 -1.16 14.60 3.75
C TYR A 171 -1.40 13.21 3.22
N TYR A 172 -0.43 12.66 2.49
CA TYR A 172 -0.64 11.42 1.73
C TYR A 172 -0.24 10.15 2.43
N LEU A 173 0.63 10.23 3.44
CA LEU A 173 1.08 9.07 4.18
C LEU A 173 0.73 9.17 5.65
N LYS A 174 0.51 8.02 6.29
CA LYS A 174 0.21 7.91 7.72
C LYS A 174 1.16 6.93 8.39
N GLY A 175 1.70 7.30 9.55
CA GLY A 175 2.50 6.39 10.37
C GLY A 175 1.67 5.26 10.98
N PHE A 176 2.35 4.28 11.58
CA PHE A 176 1.66 3.24 12.33
C PHE A 176 1.06 3.76 13.63
N GLU A 177 -0.06 3.16 14.05
CA GLU A 177 -0.61 3.43 15.38
C GLU A 177 0.31 2.91 16.50
N GLN A 178 1.07 1.85 16.21
CA GLN A 178 2.04 1.25 17.13
C GLN A 178 3.30 0.85 16.36
N LYS A 179 4.46 0.86 17.02
CA LYS A 179 5.71 0.39 16.40
C LYS A 179 5.53 -1.07 15.95
N PRO A 180 5.96 -1.45 14.73
CA PRO A 180 5.88 -2.84 14.26
C PRO A 180 6.49 -3.80 15.27
N GLN A 181 5.81 -4.91 15.54
CA GLN A 181 6.28 -5.93 16.49
C GLN A 181 6.55 -7.23 15.75
N ILE A 182 7.74 -7.80 15.96
CA ILE A 182 8.04 -9.16 15.52
C ILE A 182 7.48 -10.10 16.57
N LYS A 183 6.57 -10.98 16.15
CA LYS A 183 5.99 -12.05 16.96
C LYS A 183 6.52 -13.39 16.47
N VAL A 184 6.86 -14.27 17.40
CA VAL A 184 7.25 -15.64 17.12
C VAL A 184 6.36 -16.54 17.96
N LEU A 185 5.45 -17.25 17.31
CA LEU A 185 4.39 -18.01 17.96
C LEU A 185 4.44 -19.48 17.51
N TRP A 186 3.96 -20.36 18.38
CA TRP A 186 3.64 -21.73 18.02
C TRP A 186 2.36 -21.73 17.17
N LYS A 187 2.26 -22.68 16.23
CA LYS A 187 1.03 -22.93 15.45
C LYS A 187 0.11 -23.89 16.20
N ASP A 188 -0.22 -23.53 17.43
CA ASP A 188 -1.11 -24.27 18.33
C ASP A 188 -2.43 -23.53 18.60
N GLY A 189 -2.62 -22.34 18.01
CA GLY A 189 -3.87 -21.60 18.04
C GLY A 189 -4.97 -22.27 17.20
N GLU A 190 -6.23 -22.00 17.58
CA GLU A 190 -7.40 -22.39 16.79
C GLU A 190 -7.58 -21.49 15.55
N GLU A 191 -8.53 -21.82 14.67
CA GLU A 191 -8.78 -21.04 13.45
C GLU A 191 -9.17 -19.59 13.80
N GLY A 192 -8.30 -18.64 13.42
CA GLY A 192 -8.50 -17.21 13.69
C GLY A 192 -7.91 -16.71 15.00
N GLU A 193 -7.20 -17.56 15.76
CA GLU A 193 -6.52 -17.19 17.00
C GLU A 193 -5.00 -17.28 16.89
N ASP A 194 -4.30 -16.37 17.55
CA ASP A 194 -2.84 -16.42 17.70
C ASP A 194 -2.48 -17.58 18.64
N GLY A 195 -1.45 -18.35 18.27
CA GLY A 195 -0.92 -19.39 19.14
C GLY A 195 -0.05 -18.85 20.28
N SER A 196 0.50 -19.77 21.06
CA SER A 196 1.31 -19.45 22.24
C SER A 196 2.64 -18.81 21.86
N GLU A 197 3.14 -17.87 22.67
CA GLU A 197 4.46 -17.28 22.45
C GLU A 197 5.60 -18.33 22.56
N VAL A 198 6.62 -18.17 21.72
CA VAL A 198 7.84 -18.98 21.79
C VAL A 198 8.81 -18.40 22.82
N GLU A 199 9.04 -19.14 23.90
CA GLU A 199 9.98 -18.75 24.96
C GLU A 199 11.46 -18.96 24.60
N SER A 200 12.35 -18.34 25.40
CA SER A 200 13.80 -18.31 25.21
C SER A 200 14.50 -19.64 25.54
N ASP A 201 14.12 -20.75 24.92
CA ASP A 201 14.86 -22.03 24.90
C ASP A 201 14.25 -23.04 23.92
N VAL A 202 13.63 -22.53 22.85
CA VAL A 202 12.88 -23.35 21.88
C VAL A 202 13.70 -24.50 21.27
N HIS A 203 15.01 -24.37 21.20
CA HIS A 203 15.89 -25.43 20.67
C HIS A 203 15.98 -26.66 21.58
N ASN A 204 15.60 -26.54 22.85
CA ASN A 204 15.63 -27.60 23.86
C ASN A 204 14.23 -28.14 24.22
N THR A 205 13.19 -27.67 23.53
CA THR A 205 11.82 -28.12 23.77
C THR A 205 11.53 -29.49 23.14
N SER A 206 10.63 -30.25 23.76
CA SER A 206 10.07 -31.48 23.18
C SER A 206 8.84 -31.24 22.32
N ARG A 207 8.36 -29.99 22.23
CA ARG A 207 7.23 -29.61 21.38
C ARG A 207 7.55 -29.88 19.91
N ARG A 208 6.52 -30.31 19.18
CA ARG A 208 6.60 -30.62 17.74
C ARG A 208 5.70 -29.71 16.89
N ASP A 209 4.98 -28.80 17.52
CA ASP A 209 4.16 -27.81 16.83
C ASP A 209 5.05 -26.98 15.91
N LEU A 210 4.53 -26.56 14.77
CA LEU A 210 5.28 -25.67 13.89
C LEU A 210 5.41 -24.30 14.52
N ILE A 211 6.45 -23.55 14.15
CA ILE A 211 6.64 -22.17 14.57
C ILE A 211 6.30 -21.27 13.38
N GLU A 212 5.71 -20.11 13.66
CA GLU A 212 5.68 -19.00 12.72
C GLU A 212 6.29 -17.75 13.30
N ALA A 213 6.98 -17.01 12.43
CA ALA A 213 7.49 -15.68 12.71
C ALA A 213 6.83 -14.69 11.76
N PHE A 214 6.33 -13.59 12.32
CA PHE A 214 5.72 -12.53 11.54
C PHE A 214 5.92 -11.17 12.18
N VAL A 215 5.85 -10.11 11.36
CA VAL A 215 5.73 -8.74 11.83
C VAL A 215 4.27 -8.31 11.75
N GLU A 216 3.75 -7.77 12.84
CA GLU A 216 2.40 -7.20 12.92
C GLU A 216 2.46 -5.67 12.93
N MET A 217 1.56 -5.07 12.14
CA MET A 217 1.42 -3.63 11.97
C MET A 217 -0.05 -3.24 12.00
N HIS A 218 -0.34 -2.04 12.50
CA HIS A 218 -1.71 -1.54 12.66
C HIS A 218 -1.88 -0.18 11.98
N LEU A 219 -2.99 -0.04 11.25
CA LEU A 219 -3.49 1.22 10.70
C LEU A 219 -4.87 1.48 11.26
N LYS A 220 -5.12 2.70 11.75
CA LYS A 220 -6.47 3.15 12.09
C LYS A 220 -6.88 4.27 11.15
N LEU A 221 -8.02 4.09 10.46
CA LEU A 221 -8.73 5.17 9.80
C LEU A 221 -9.74 5.76 10.78
N THR A 222 -9.62 7.05 11.02
CA THR A 222 -10.55 7.84 11.84
C THR A 222 -11.64 8.45 10.97
N LYS A 223 -12.66 9.04 11.60
CA LYS A 223 -13.78 9.70 10.90
C LYS A 223 -13.37 10.89 10.02
N LYS A 224 -12.16 11.42 10.22
CA LYS A 224 -11.61 12.52 9.41
C LYS A 224 -10.80 12.00 8.23
N ASP A 225 -10.24 10.81 8.35
CA ASP A 225 -9.36 10.25 7.34
C ASP A 225 -10.13 10.03 6.03
N VAL A 226 -9.49 10.41 4.91
CA VAL A 226 -9.96 10.30 3.53
C VAL A 226 -11.18 11.14 3.17
N ARG A 227 -12.15 11.31 4.09
CA ARG A 227 -13.41 12.01 3.83
C ARG A 227 -13.23 13.48 3.47
N GLU A 228 -12.29 14.17 4.11
CA GLU A 228 -11.96 15.58 3.82
C GLU A 228 -11.61 15.79 2.33
N TRP A 229 -10.93 14.83 1.71
CA TRP A 229 -10.62 14.86 0.26
C TRP A 229 -11.88 14.80 -0.60
N PHE A 230 -12.83 13.95 -0.26
CA PHE A 230 -14.09 13.85 -0.99
C PHE A 230 -15.00 15.05 -0.78
N ASP A 231 -15.00 15.62 0.43
CA ASP A 231 -15.80 16.81 0.77
C ASP A 231 -15.36 18.03 -0.03
N VAL A 232 -14.06 18.31 -0.03
CA VAL A 232 -13.45 19.41 -0.80
C VAL A 232 -13.74 19.28 -2.30
N ASN A 233 -13.80 18.05 -2.81
CA ASN A 233 -14.09 17.77 -4.22
C ASN A 233 -15.60 17.67 -4.53
N GLY A 234 -16.49 17.99 -3.57
CA GLY A 234 -17.94 17.98 -3.77
C GLY A 234 -18.57 16.60 -3.91
N ASN A 235 -17.83 15.54 -3.58
CA ASN A 235 -18.17 14.14 -3.84
C ASN A 235 -18.21 13.31 -2.55
N ILE A 236 -18.61 13.90 -1.42
CA ILE A 236 -18.62 13.24 -0.10
C ILE A 236 -19.38 11.90 -0.09
N GLN A 237 -20.42 11.77 -0.92
CA GLN A 237 -21.23 10.55 -1.07
C GLN A 237 -20.48 9.40 -1.77
N LEU A 238 -19.40 9.71 -2.48
CA LEU A 238 -18.53 8.74 -3.15
C LEU A 238 -17.32 8.35 -2.30
N SER A 239 -17.27 8.80 -1.04
CA SER A 239 -16.15 8.54 -0.13
C SER A 239 -15.91 7.05 0.06
N ARG A 240 -14.70 6.62 -0.29
CA ARG A 240 -14.29 5.21 -0.27
C ARG A 240 -12.78 5.06 -0.26
N ILE A 241 -12.33 3.88 0.07
CA ILE A 241 -10.99 3.38 -0.26
C ILE A 241 -11.11 2.01 -0.91
N ASN A 242 -10.18 1.68 -1.79
CA ASN A 242 -10.08 0.34 -2.38
C ASN A 242 -8.63 -0.10 -2.61
N THR A 243 -7.68 0.71 -2.15
CA THR A 243 -6.26 0.39 -2.16
C THR A 243 -5.63 0.78 -0.84
N ILE A 244 -4.79 -0.13 -0.31
CA ILE A 244 -3.92 0.12 0.83
C ILE A 244 -2.50 -0.28 0.43
N ALA A 245 -1.53 0.58 0.72
CA ALA A 245 -0.13 0.33 0.41
C ALA A 245 0.75 0.60 1.62
N LEU A 246 1.84 -0.17 1.71
CA LEU A 246 2.92 0.02 2.66
C LEU A 246 4.09 0.70 1.96
N PHE A 247 4.76 1.58 2.69
CA PHE A 247 5.88 2.36 2.22
C PHE A 247 7.08 2.25 3.16
N THR A 248 8.27 2.21 2.56
CA THR A 248 9.54 2.45 3.25
C THR A 248 9.99 3.87 2.96
N GLY A 249 10.63 4.54 3.92
CA GLY A 249 11.19 5.87 3.69
C GLY A 249 12.09 6.30 4.85
N LYS A 250 12.92 7.32 4.58
CA LYS A 250 13.85 7.90 5.55
C LYS A 250 13.29 9.19 6.11
N ARG A 251 13.13 9.28 7.43
CA ARG A 251 12.70 10.52 8.09
C ARG A 251 13.90 11.45 8.26
N VAL A 252 13.87 12.62 7.63
CA VAL A 252 14.96 13.60 7.67
C VAL A 252 14.42 15.00 7.96
N GLU A 253 15.32 15.91 8.35
CA GLU A 253 15.00 17.33 8.43
C GLU A 253 14.97 17.92 7.01
N ILE A 254 13.80 18.39 6.56
CA ILE A 254 13.59 18.95 5.21
C ILE A 254 13.72 20.49 5.19
N ALA A 255 13.55 21.12 6.35
CA ALA A 255 13.78 22.54 6.62
C ALA A 255 14.03 22.70 8.13
N PRO A 256 14.61 23.82 8.60
CA PRO A 256 14.92 24.00 10.02
C PRO A 256 13.72 23.70 10.94
N GLY A 257 13.83 22.67 11.77
CA GLY A 257 12.81 22.19 12.69
C GLY A 257 11.65 21.41 12.06
N LYS A 258 11.64 21.20 10.73
CA LYS A 258 10.60 20.46 9.99
C LYS A 258 11.16 19.14 9.50
N PHE A 259 10.56 18.05 9.97
CA PHE A 259 10.94 16.69 9.60
C PHE A 259 9.86 16.02 8.77
N ASP A 260 10.25 15.36 7.69
CA ASP A 260 9.36 14.57 6.84
C ASP A 260 10.14 13.42 6.18
N TYR A 261 9.44 12.59 5.41
CA TYR A 261 10.02 11.42 4.75
C TYR A 261 10.52 11.73 3.34
N VAL A 262 11.70 11.19 3.03
CA VAL A 262 12.35 11.19 1.71
C VAL A 262 12.69 9.76 1.29
N ASN A 263 13.04 9.57 0.02
CA ASN A 263 13.33 8.24 -0.54
C ASN A 263 12.19 7.25 -0.30
N VAL A 264 10.96 7.74 -0.40
CA VAL A 264 9.75 6.96 -0.11
C VAL A 264 9.49 5.99 -1.26
N LYS A 265 9.53 4.70 -0.99
CA LYS A 265 9.30 3.63 -1.97
C LYS A 265 8.14 2.75 -1.54
N MET A 266 7.28 2.39 -2.50
CA MET A 266 6.21 1.45 -2.23
C MET A 266 6.81 0.06 -1.96
N PHE A 267 6.46 -0.50 -0.81
CA PHE A 267 6.87 -1.83 -0.39
C PHE A 267 5.91 -2.89 -0.90
N SER A 268 4.61 -2.67 -0.68
CA SER A 268 3.57 -3.62 -1.04
C SER A 268 2.23 -2.93 -1.18
N LYS A 269 1.30 -3.55 -1.91
CA LYS A 269 0.00 -2.96 -2.23
C LYS A 269 -1.09 -4.04 -2.22
N LEU A 270 -2.22 -3.72 -1.60
CA LEU A 270 -3.47 -4.48 -1.64
C LEU A 270 -4.50 -3.65 -2.40
N ASN A 271 -5.15 -4.27 -3.39
CA ASN A 271 -6.41 -3.77 -3.92
C ASN A 271 -7.54 -4.64 -3.36
N LEU A 272 -8.62 -4.01 -2.93
CA LEU A 272 -9.82 -4.63 -2.37
C LEU A 272 -11.06 -4.06 -3.07
N ASP A 273 -12.23 -4.59 -2.75
CA ASP A 273 -13.49 -3.97 -3.16
C ASP A 273 -13.66 -2.57 -2.55
N ASN A 274 -14.58 -1.77 -3.10
CA ASN A 274 -14.82 -0.44 -2.58
C ASN A 274 -15.37 -0.49 -1.15
N GLU A 275 -14.60 0.02 -0.20
CA GLU A 275 -15.00 0.15 1.19
C GLU A 275 -15.59 1.56 1.40
N PRO A 276 -16.93 1.71 1.53
CA PRO A 276 -17.57 3.03 1.57
C PRO A 276 -17.36 3.70 2.93
N LEU A 277 -16.89 4.94 2.94
CA LEU A 277 -16.62 5.70 4.17
C LEU A 277 -17.77 6.65 4.56
N THR A 278 -18.94 6.52 3.93
CA THR A 278 -20.05 7.49 4.00
C THR A 278 -20.68 7.68 5.39
N ASN A 279 -20.59 6.69 6.29
CA ASN A 279 -21.24 6.71 7.61
C ASN A 279 -20.34 7.16 8.78
N THR A 280 -19.25 7.90 8.53
CA THR A 280 -18.31 8.32 9.58
C THR A 280 -17.81 7.15 10.44
N LYS A 281 -17.49 6.05 9.77
CA LYS A 281 -16.92 4.87 10.42
C LYS A 281 -15.42 5.03 10.63
N GLU A 282 -14.92 4.40 11.67
CA GLU A 282 -13.51 4.13 11.86
C GLU A 282 -13.21 2.70 11.42
N ILE A 283 -12.02 2.47 10.88
CA ILE A 283 -11.59 1.15 10.45
C ILE A 283 -10.22 0.86 11.06
N ASN A 284 -10.08 -0.29 11.69
CA ASN A 284 -8.81 -0.79 12.19
C ASN A 284 -8.35 -1.90 11.25
N PHE A 285 -7.16 -1.74 10.67
CA PHE A 285 -6.50 -2.76 9.88
C PHE A 285 -5.39 -3.39 10.69
N THR A 286 -5.37 -4.72 10.71
CA THR A 286 -4.24 -5.50 11.19
C THR A 286 -3.57 -6.13 9.98
N TYR A 287 -2.28 -5.87 9.85
CA TYR A 287 -1.46 -6.38 8.76
C TYR A 287 -0.37 -7.26 9.34
N ARG A 288 -0.20 -8.45 8.79
CA ARG A 288 0.89 -9.39 9.10
C ARG A 288 1.71 -9.74 7.87
N ILE A 289 3.04 -9.65 7.99
CA ILE A 289 4.00 -10.22 7.01
C ILE A 289 4.65 -11.42 7.68
N TYR A 290 4.47 -12.60 7.11
CA TYR A 290 5.03 -13.83 7.61
C TYR A 290 6.32 -14.17 6.87
N THR A 291 7.26 -14.73 7.63
CA THR A 291 8.41 -15.45 7.10
C THR A 291 8.25 -16.89 7.54
N ASN A 292 8.01 -17.80 6.58
CA ASN A 292 7.71 -19.21 6.82
C ASN A 292 8.66 -20.13 6.07
#